data_AF-A0A2V9IZ64-F1
#
_entry.id   AF-A0A2V9IZ64-F1
#
_cell.length_a   1.000
_cell.length_b   1.000
_cell.length_c   1.000
_cell.angle_alpha   90.00
_cell.angle_beta   90.00
_cell.angle_gamma   90.00
#
_symmetry.space_group_name_H-M   'P 1'
#
loop_
_entity.id
_entity.type
_entity.pdbx_description
1 polymer ?
#
loop_
_entity_poly.entity_id
_entity_poly.type
_entity_poly.pdbx_seq_one_letter_code
_entity_poly.pdbx_strand_id
1 'polypeptide(L)'
;RFAAIARRCGALLMVDMAHIAGLVAADLHPSPFPHADFVTTTTHKTLRGPRGGMVFSKAQYAKELDKIVFPGIQGGPLMHVIAAKAVCLAEALQPDFRQYQRQVVANAKVLAETLAAESFRMVSGGTDNHLMLVDVFSRKVTGKQAE
;
A
#
# COMPACT_ATOMS: atom_id res chain seq x y z
N ARG A 1 -5.21 17.04 1.23
CA ARG A 1 -4.33 17.95 2.02
C ARG A 1 -2.88 17.97 1.52
N PHE A 2 -2.15 16.85 1.49
CA PHE A 2 -0.74 16.81 1.05
C PHE A 2 -0.48 17.44 -0.32
N ALA A 3 -1.30 17.13 -1.33
CA ALA A 3 -1.15 17.73 -2.67
C ALA A 3 -1.26 19.27 -2.68
N ALA A 4 -2.07 19.86 -1.79
CA ALA A 4 -2.15 21.32 -1.67
C ALA A 4 -0.89 21.90 -1.03
N ILE A 5 -0.30 21.21 -0.05
CA ILE A 5 0.95 21.62 0.59
C ILE A 5 2.10 21.55 -0.42
N ALA A 6 2.24 20.42 -1.12
CA ALA A 6 3.27 20.21 -2.14
C ALA A 6 3.23 21.30 -3.22
N ARG A 7 2.05 21.58 -3.77
CA ARG A 7 1.86 22.66 -4.75
C ARG A 7 2.24 24.04 -4.20
N ARG A 8 1.88 24.34 -2.95
CA ARG A 8 2.18 25.64 -2.33
C ARG A 8 3.68 25.87 -2.11
N CYS A 9 4.46 24.83 -1.84
CA CYS A 9 5.91 24.94 -1.66
C CYS A 9 6.72 24.57 -2.91
N GLY A 10 6.08 24.37 -4.07
CA GLY A 10 6.76 24.00 -5.31
C GLY A 10 7.39 22.59 -5.30
N ALA A 11 6.92 21.70 -4.42
CA ALA A 11 7.39 20.32 -4.32
C ALA A 11 6.53 19.34 -5.15
N LEU A 12 7.13 18.23 -5.55
CA LEU A 12 6.44 17.07 -6.11
C LEU A 12 5.85 16.21 -4.98
N LEU A 13 4.70 15.60 -5.23
CA LEU A 13 4.08 14.64 -4.31
C LEU A 13 4.27 13.21 -4.81
N MET A 14 5.00 12.41 -4.03
CA MET A 14 5.05 10.96 -4.19
C MET A 14 4.21 10.29 -3.09
N VAL A 15 3.41 9.29 -3.46
CA VAL A 15 2.72 8.41 -2.51
C VAL A 15 3.23 6.99 -2.68
N ASP A 16 3.78 6.41 -1.63
CA ASP A 16 4.04 4.97 -1.57
C ASP A 16 2.82 4.25 -1.00
N MET A 17 2.13 3.51 -1.86
CA MET A 17 0.92 2.75 -1.50
C MET A 17 1.20 1.26 -1.24
N ALA A 18 2.46 0.85 -1.07
CA ALA A 18 2.88 -0.55 -1.00
C ALA A 18 2.01 -1.45 -0.10
N HIS A 19 1.62 -0.97 1.07
CA HIS A 19 0.79 -1.71 2.02
C HIS A 19 -0.69 -1.79 1.63
N ILE A 20 -1.22 -0.79 0.94
CA ILE A 20 -2.65 -0.65 0.66
C ILE A 20 -3.01 -0.80 -0.82
N ALA A 21 -2.05 -1.12 -1.68
CA ALA A 21 -2.24 -1.19 -3.13
C ALA A 21 -3.40 -2.11 -3.55
N GLY A 22 -3.57 -3.23 -2.85
CA GLY A 22 -4.70 -4.12 -3.09
C GLY A 22 -6.05 -3.52 -2.71
N LEU A 23 -6.12 -2.76 -1.60
CA LEU A 23 -7.34 -2.06 -1.18
C LEU A 23 -7.68 -0.90 -2.13
N VAL A 24 -6.67 -0.20 -2.64
CA VAL A 24 -6.84 0.83 -3.67
C VAL A 24 -7.35 0.21 -4.97
N ALA A 25 -6.78 -0.92 -5.42
CA ALA A 25 -7.24 -1.63 -6.62
C ALA A 25 -8.69 -2.15 -6.49
N ALA A 26 -9.12 -2.49 -5.27
CA ALA A 26 -10.48 -2.94 -4.97
C ALA A 26 -11.49 -1.81 -4.67
N ASP A 27 -11.07 -0.54 -4.77
CA ASP A 27 -11.88 0.63 -4.44
C ASP A 27 -12.43 0.59 -3.00
N LEU A 28 -11.57 0.21 -2.05
CA LEU A 28 -11.85 0.16 -0.61
C LEU A 28 -10.97 1.12 0.20
N HIS A 29 -10.07 1.83 -0.47
CA HIS A 29 -9.24 2.87 0.13
C HIS A 29 -9.12 4.03 -0.87
N PRO A 30 -9.14 5.30 -0.43
CA PRO A 30 -8.99 6.45 -1.32
C PRO A 30 -7.78 6.32 -2.25
N SER A 31 -8.02 6.56 -3.55
CA SER A 31 -7.03 6.47 -4.59
C SER A 31 -6.04 7.66 -4.53
N PRO A 32 -4.72 7.43 -4.58
CA PRO A 32 -3.73 8.51 -4.58
C PRO A 32 -3.53 9.15 -5.97
N PHE A 33 -3.95 8.48 -7.05
CA PHE A 33 -3.68 8.87 -8.45
C PHE A 33 -4.19 10.26 -8.87
N PRO A 34 -5.36 10.74 -8.38
CA PRO A 34 -5.82 12.10 -8.69
C PRO A 34 -4.97 13.20 -8.06
N HIS A 35 -4.13 12.86 -7.08
CA HIS A 35 -3.47 13.85 -6.22
C HIS A 35 -1.94 13.84 -6.33
N ALA A 36 -1.33 12.67 -6.57
CA ALA A 36 0.11 12.49 -6.58
C ALA A 36 0.71 12.66 -7.98
N ASP A 37 1.94 13.17 -8.04
CA ASP A 37 2.76 13.23 -9.26
C ASP A 37 3.37 11.85 -9.57
N PHE A 38 3.72 11.12 -8.50
CA PHE A 38 4.24 9.75 -8.55
C PHE A 38 3.51 8.86 -7.53
N VAL A 39 3.24 7.62 -7.91
CA VAL A 39 2.74 6.59 -7.01
C VAL A 39 3.65 5.37 -7.11
N THR A 40 4.25 4.96 -6.01
CA THR A 40 5.07 3.75 -5.93
C THR A 40 4.32 2.66 -5.20
N THR A 41 4.61 1.40 -5.52
CA THR A 41 4.06 0.27 -4.78
C THR A 41 4.94 -0.96 -4.89
N THR A 42 4.89 -1.80 -3.85
CA THR A 42 5.23 -3.22 -3.98
C THR A 42 4.08 -4.02 -4.57
N THR A 43 4.37 -5.20 -5.10
CA THR A 43 3.36 -6.09 -5.71
C THR A 43 2.95 -7.28 -4.84
N HIS A 44 3.65 -7.56 -3.73
CA HIS A 44 3.49 -8.79 -2.93
C HIS A 44 2.70 -8.64 -1.61
N LYS A 45 2.32 -7.42 -1.22
CA LYS A 45 1.57 -7.18 0.03
C LYS A 45 0.08 -7.43 -0.19
N THR A 46 -0.78 -6.45 0.06
CA THR A 46 -2.22 -6.58 -0.18
C THR A 46 -2.58 -6.86 -1.64
N LEU A 47 -1.70 -6.57 -2.60
CA LEU A 47 -1.89 -6.91 -4.02
C LEU A 47 -1.65 -8.40 -4.34
N ARG A 48 -1.05 -9.18 -3.42
CA ARG A 48 -0.89 -10.65 -3.50
C ARG A 48 -0.13 -11.18 -4.73
N GLY A 49 0.74 -10.37 -5.31
CA GLY A 49 1.60 -10.74 -6.44
C GLY A 49 3.02 -11.18 -6.05
N PRO A 50 3.94 -11.24 -7.04
CA PRO A 50 5.33 -11.60 -6.79
C PRO A 50 6.09 -10.50 -6.04
N ARG A 51 7.29 -10.81 -5.54
CA ARG A 51 8.20 -9.78 -5.02
C ARG A 51 8.71 -8.89 -6.15
N GLY A 52 8.27 -7.64 -6.17
CA GLY A 52 8.75 -6.59 -7.07
C GLY A 52 8.02 -5.27 -6.82
N GLY A 53 8.42 -4.23 -7.56
CA GLY A 53 7.80 -2.90 -7.48
C GLY A 53 7.17 -2.43 -8.80
N MET A 54 6.33 -1.41 -8.72
CA MET A 54 5.84 -0.61 -9.85
C MET A 54 5.93 0.87 -9.48
N VAL A 55 6.18 1.71 -10.48
CA VAL A 55 6.15 3.17 -10.36
C VAL A 55 5.19 3.71 -11.40
N PHE A 56 4.23 4.50 -10.96
CA PHE A 56 3.31 5.25 -11.79
C PHE A 56 3.67 6.72 -11.70
N SER A 57 3.53 7.45 -12.80
CA SER A 57 3.79 8.89 -12.85
C SER A 57 2.79 9.61 -13.74
N LYS A 58 2.71 10.94 -13.62
CA LYS A 58 2.10 11.75 -14.68
C LYS A 58 2.93 11.63 -15.96
N ALA A 59 2.25 11.66 -17.11
CA ALA A 59 2.87 11.41 -18.42
C ALA A 59 4.12 12.27 -18.69
N GLN A 60 4.14 13.53 -18.22
CA GLN A 60 5.27 14.44 -18.38
C GLN A 60 6.57 13.95 -17.73
N TYR A 61 6.49 13.04 -16.75
CA TYR A 61 7.66 12.48 -16.05
C TYR A 61 8.06 11.09 -16.57
N ALA A 62 7.27 10.46 -17.44
CA ALA A 62 7.46 9.06 -17.83
C ALA A 62 8.85 8.80 -18.44
N LYS A 63 9.27 9.64 -19.40
CA LYS A 63 10.56 9.48 -20.10
C LYS A 63 11.76 9.56 -19.15
N GLU A 64 11.73 10.51 -18.20
CA GLU A 64 12.83 10.68 -17.25
C GLU A 64 12.86 9.53 -16.24
N LEU A 65 11.69 9.09 -15.79
CA LEU A 65 11.55 7.92 -14.91
C LEU A 65 12.11 6.66 -15.57
N ASP A 66 11.74 6.38 -16.82
CA ASP A 66 12.22 5.21 -17.56
C ASP A 66 13.74 5.23 -17.69
N LYS A 67 14.33 6.40 -18.01
CA LYS A 67 15.78 6.59 -18.14
C LYS A 67 16.52 6.38 -16.81
N ILE A 68 15.95 6.83 -15.70
CA ILE A 68 16.50 6.59 -14.36
C ILE A 68 16.48 5.10 -14.05
N VAL A 69 15.39 4.38 -14.34
CA VAL A 69 15.31 2.94 -14.11
C VAL A 69 16.33 2.20 -14.97
N PHE A 70 16.34 2.44 -16.28
CA PHE A 70 17.31 1.89 -17.21
C PHE A 70 17.72 2.96 -18.24
N PRO A 71 19.01 3.26 -18.42
CA PRO A 71 20.19 2.55 -17.90
C PRO A 71 20.69 3.06 -16.53
N GLY A 72 19.93 3.89 -15.81
CA GLY A 72 20.43 4.57 -14.61
C GLY A 72 20.76 3.66 -13.42
N ILE A 73 19.76 2.98 -12.85
CA ILE A 73 19.92 2.22 -11.58
C ILE A 73 19.74 0.70 -11.72
N GLN A 74 19.21 0.22 -12.85
CA GLN A 74 19.02 -1.21 -13.13
C GLN A 74 19.62 -1.59 -14.48
N GLY A 75 19.92 -2.88 -14.62
CA GLY A 75 20.33 -3.52 -15.88
C GLY A 75 19.17 -4.26 -16.55
N GLY A 76 19.37 -5.55 -16.86
CA GLY A 76 18.35 -6.37 -17.52
C GLY A 76 17.09 -6.60 -16.66
N PRO A 77 15.88 -6.52 -17.25
CA PRO A 77 14.64 -6.72 -16.51
C PRO A 77 14.43 -8.19 -16.13
N LEU A 78 13.82 -8.42 -14.96
CA LEU A 78 13.42 -9.76 -14.52
C LEU A 78 12.09 -10.16 -15.17
N MET A 79 12.15 -10.65 -16.42
CA MET A 79 10.96 -10.94 -17.24
C MET A 79 10.00 -11.97 -16.59
N HIS A 80 10.52 -12.95 -15.85
CA HIS A 80 9.70 -13.91 -15.10
C HIS A 80 8.87 -13.23 -13.98
N VAL A 81 9.44 -12.21 -13.31
CA VAL A 81 8.71 -11.40 -12.33
C VAL A 81 7.68 -10.50 -13.02
N ILE A 82 8.01 -9.92 -14.18
CA ILE A 82 7.07 -9.11 -14.97
C ILE A 82 5.88 -9.94 -15.42
N ALA A 83 6.09 -11.17 -15.89
CA ALA A 83 5.01 -12.10 -16.24
C ALA A 83 4.11 -12.41 -15.03
N ALA A 84 4.70 -12.72 -13.86
CA ALA A 84 3.95 -12.97 -12.64
C ALA A 84 3.16 -11.73 -12.15
N LYS A 85 3.67 -10.52 -12.36
CA LYS A 85 2.92 -9.28 -12.08
C LYS A 85 1.69 -9.16 -12.98
N ALA A 86 1.78 -9.52 -14.26
CA ALA A 86 0.64 -9.48 -15.17
C ALA A 86 -0.50 -10.40 -14.70
N VAL A 87 -0.16 -11.61 -14.24
CA VAL A 87 -1.15 -12.54 -13.64
C VAL A 87 -1.77 -11.94 -12.38
N CYS A 88 -0.96 -11.42 -11.47
CA CYS A 88 -1.43 -10.74 -10.26
C CYS A 88 -2.40 -9.58 -10.56
N LEU A 89 -2.10 -8.75 -11.57
CA LEU A 89 -2.97 -7.64 -11.97
C LEU A 89 -4.27 -8.14 -12.61
N ALA A 90 -4.22 -9.23 -13.37
CA ALA A 90 -5.42 -9.86 -13.92
C ALA A 90 -6.32 -10.43 -12.81
N GLU A 91 -5.74 -11.04 -11.76
CA GLU A 91 -6.48 -11.46 -10.56
C GLU A 91 -7.10 -10.26 -9.83
N ALA A 92 -6.35 -9.15 -9.70
CA ALA A 92 -6.83 -7.95 -9.02
C ALA A 92 -8.04 -7.29 -9.69
N LEU A 93 -8.25 -7.54 -11.00
CA LEU A 93 -9.42 -7.10 -11.75
C LEU A 93 -10.65 -8.00 -11.54
N GLN A 94 -10.51 -9.19 -10.95
CA GLN A 94 -11.62 -10.11 -10.76
C GLN A 94 -12.54 -9.65 -9.60
N PRO A 95 -13.87 -9.87 -9.69
CA PRO A 95 -14.80 -9.54 -8.62
C PRO A 95 -14.43 -10.16 -7.27
N ASP A 96 -13.96 -11.41 -7.28
CA ASP A 96 -13.58 -12.15 -6.08
C ASP A 96 -12.40 -11.49 -5.34
N PHE A 97 -11.52 -10.78 -6.05
CA PHE A 97 -10.45 -10.01 -5.41
C PHE A 97 -11.02 -8.87 -4.57
N ARG A 98 -12.06 -8.18 -5.06
CA ARG A 98 -12.75 -7.14 -4.28
C ARG A 98 -13.42 -7.73 -3.04
N GLN A 99 -14.05 -8.91 -3.17
CA GLN A 99 -14.63 -9.62 -2.02
C GLN A 99 -13.55 -9.99 -0.99
N TYR A 100 -12.42 -10.52 -1.45
CA TYR A 100 -11.26 -10.81 -0.61
C TYR A 100 -10.79 -9.57 0.16
N GLN A 101 -10.64 -8.43 -0.50
CA GLN A 101 -10.19 -7.20 0.20
C GLN A 101 -11.21 -6.64 1.17
N ARG A 102 -12.52 -6.78 0.89
CA ARG A 102 -13.56 -6.44 1.87
C ARG A 102 -13.42 -7.29 3.14
N GLN A 103 -13.15 -8.59 2.96
CA GLN A 103 -12.93 -9.49 4.09
C GLN A 103 -11.68 -9.13 4.88
N VAL A 104 -10.59 -8.70 4.22
CA VAL A 104 -9.37 -8.22 4.89
C VAL A 104 -9.67 -7.03 5.81
N VAL A 105 -10.40 -6.02 5.33
CA VAL A 105 -10.76 -4.85 6.14
C VAL A 105 -11.72 -5.23 7.28
N ALA A 106 -12.72 -6.08 7.00
CA ALA A 106 -13.64 -6.56 8.02
C ALA A 106 -12.93 -7.33 9.14
N ASN A 107 -12.02 -8.23 8.79
CA ASN A 107 -11.22 -8.99 9.75
C ASN A 107 -10.33 -8.08 10.60
N ALA A 108 -9.68 -7.10 9.98
CA ALA A 108 -8.85 -6.14 10.70
C ALA A 108 -9.69 -5.34 11.71
N LYS A 109 -10.90 -4.89 11.31
CA LYS A 109 -11.80 -4.19 12.23
C LYS A 109 -12.21 -5.07 13.42
N VAL A 110 -12.67 -6.29 13.17
CA VAL A 110 -13.07 -7.23 14.23
C VAL A 110 -11.92 -7.51 15.21
N LEU A 111 -10.71 -7.73 14.70
CA LEU A 111 -9.54 -7.95 15.55
C LEU A 111 -9.21 -6.73 16.40
N ALA A 112 -9.27 -5.51 15.83
CA ALA A 112 -9.02 -4.28 16.58
C ALA A 112 -10.05 -4.06 17.69
N GLU A 113 -11.33 -4.30 17.39
CA GLU A 113 -12.44 -4.19 18.36
C GLU A 113 -12.32 -5.23 19.47
N THR A 114 -11.97 -6.47 19.13
CA THR A 114 -11.78 -7.55 20.12
C THR A 114 -10.62 -7.24 21.06
N LEU A 115 -9.48 -6.78 20.53
CA LEU A 115 -8.34 -6.38 21.37
C LEU A 115 -8.67 -5.16 22.24
N ALA A 116 -9.43 -4.20 21.71
CA ALA A 116 -9.89 -3.06 22.49
C ALA A 116 -10.83 -3.47 23.64
N ALA A 117 -11.71 -4.45 23.43
CA ALA A 117 -12.57 -5.01 24.47
C ALA A 117 -11.76 -5.66 25.61
N GLU A 118 -10.61 -6.26 25.28
CA GLU A 118 -9.62 -6.77 26.25
C GLU A 118 -8.73 -5.66 26.85
N SER A 119 -9.16 -4.40 26.74
CA SER A 119 -8.47 -3.22 27.27
C SER A 119 -7.07 -3.01 26.71
N PHE A 120 -6.79 -3.47 25.48
CA PHE A 120 -5.60 -3.03 24.74
C PHE A 120 -5.89 -1.73 24.01
N ARG A 121 -4.97 -0.76 24.14
CA ARG A 121 -5.09 0.51 23.43
C ARG A 121 -4.67 0.32 21.98
N MET A 122 -5.58 0.61 21.04
CA MET A 122 -5.25 0.77 19.63
C MET A 122 -4.70 2.17 19.39
N VAL A 123 -3.54 2.29 18.72
CA VAL A 123 -3.05 3.59 18.25
C VAL A 123 -4.10 4.15 17.28
N SER A 124 -4.43 5.44 17.40
CA SER A 124 -5.51 6.13 16.68
C SER A 124 -6.95 5.64 16.95
N GLY A 125 -7.15 4.68 17.86
CA GLY A 125 -8.47 4.23 18.32
C GLY A 125 -9.12 3.10 17.52
N GLY A 126 -8.48 2.60 16.45
CA GLY A 126 -9.01 1.51 15.63
C GLY A 126 -8.20 1.30 14.36
N THR A 127 -8.87 0.90 13.28
CA THR A 127 -8.27 0.81 11.94
C THR A 127 -9.29 1.06 10.83
N ASP A 128 -8.83 1.74 9.78
CA ASP A 128 -9.56 1.96 8.53
C ASP A 128 -9.02 1.06 7.39
N ASN A 129 -8.06 0.17 7.66
CA ASN A 129 -7.39 -0.62 6.63
C ASN A 129 -6.99 -2.03 7.12
N HIS A 130 -6.10 -2.69 6.39
CA HIS A 130 -5.64 -4.06 6.63
C HIS A 130 -4.83 -4.32 7.92
N LEU A 131 -4.42 -3.30 8.69
CA LEU A 131 -3.60 -3.50 9.90
C LEU A 131 -4.08 -2.61 11.05
N MET A 132 -3.70 -2.97 12.27
CA MET A 132 -3.83 -2.13 13.47
C MET A 132 -2.49 -2.07 14.20
N LEU A 133 -2.32 -1.05 15.04
CA LEU A 133 -1.17 -0.92 15.92
C LEU A 133 -1.64 -0.99 17.36
N VAL A 134 -1.13 -1.99 18.09
CA VAL A 134 -1.47 -2.26 19.49
C VAL A 134 -0.41 -1.66 20.40
N ASP A 135 -0.80 -0.79 21.33
CA ASP A 135 0.08 -0.23 22.35
C ASP A 135 0.26 -1.24 23.50
N VAL A 136 1.25 -2.12 23.35
CA VAL A 136 1.66 -3.08 24.38
C VAL A 136 2.48 -2.46 25.51
N PHE A 137 3.05 -1.27 25.29
CA PHE A 137 3.85 -0.58 26.29
C PHE A 137 2.99 -0.09 27.47
N SER A 138 1.72 0.22 27.21
CA SER A 138 0.72 0.46 28.26
C SER A 138 0.59 -0.68 29.28
N ARG A 139 0.96 -1.91 28.90
CA ARG A 139 1.04 -3.11 29.77
C ARG A 139 2.44 -3.37 30.33
N LYS A 140 3.38 -2.43 30.16
CA LYS A 140 4.80 -2.55 30.55
C LYS A 140 5.55 -3.67 29.81
N VAL A 141 5.10 -4.02 28.62
CA VAL A 141 5.73 -5.02 27.74
C VAL A 141 6.28 -4.32 26.51
N THR A 142 7.45 -4.73 26.04
CA THR A 142 8.02 -4.22 24.78
C THR A 142 7.45 -5.00 23.58
N GLY A 143 7.44 -4.41 22.38
CA GLY A 143 7.01 -5.12 21.17
C GLY A 143 7.72 -6.47 20.96
N LYS A 144 9.04 -6.50 21.21
CA LYS A 144 9.86 -7.73 21.11
C LYS A 144 9.46 -8.83 22.09
N GLN A 145 8.84 -8.50 23.23
CA GLN A 145 8.36 -9.49 24.19
C GLN A 145 6.95 -9.97 23.87
N ALA A 146 6.18 -9.19 23.12
CA ALA A 146 4.82 -9.52 22.73
C ALA A 146 4.75 -10.33 21.41
N GLU A 147 5.77 -10.21 20.56
CA GLU A 147 6.02 -11.03 19.36
C GLU A 147 6.81 -12.30 19.70
#